data_AF-A0A7J8LGU4-F1
#
_entry.id   AF-A0A7J8LGU4-F1
#
_cell.length_a   1.000
_cell.length_b   1.000
_cell.length_c   1.000
_cell.angle_alpha   90.00
_cell.angle_beta   90.00
_cell.angle_gamma   90.00
#
_symmetry.space_group_name_H-M   'P 1'
#
loop_
_entity.id
_entity.type
_entity.pdbx_description
1 polymer ?
#
loop_
_entity_poly.entity_id
_entity_poly.type
_entity_poly.pdbx_seq_one_letter_code
_entity_poly.pdbx_strand_id
1 'polypeptide(L)'
;MGTLGKAIYTVGFWIRETGQALDRLGCRLQGNYYFQEQLSRHRTLMNVFDKAPVVDRGAFVAPSASVIGDVQVGRGSSIWYGCVLR
;
A
#
# COMPACT_ATOMS: atom_id res chain seq x y z
N MET A 1 10.28 -29.65 -21.17
CA MET A 1 10.41 -28.48 -20.27
C MET A 1 9.05 -28.17 -19.62
N GLY A 2 8.41 -29.07 -18.83
CA GLY A 2 7.00 -28.74 -18.47
C GLY A 2 6.10 -29.67 -17.66
N THR A 3 6.57 -30.63 -16.87
CA THR A 3 5.68 -31.46 -16.01
C THR A 3 6.01 -31.34 -14.52
N LEU A 4 7.28 -31.47 -14.15
CA LEU A 4 7.72 -31.39 -12.74
C LEU A 4 7.44 -30.00 -12.11
N GLY A 5 7.75 -28.91 -12.83
CA GLY A 5 7.49 -27.56 -12.34
C GLY A 5 5.99 -27.26 -12.15
N LYS A 6 5.13 -27.82 -13.02
CA LYS A 6 3.67 -27.70 -12.87
C LYS A 6 3.19 -28.48 -11.66
N ALA A 7 3.69 -29.71 -11.45
CA ALA A 7 3.34 -30.52 -10.29
C ALA A 7 3.73 -29.82 -8.97
N ILE A 8 4.93 -29.26 -8.90
CA ILE A 8 5.40 -28.51 -7.71
C ILE A 8 4.54 -27.26 -7.48
N TYR A 9 4.20 -26.51 -8.54
CA TYR A 9 3.33 -25.36 -8.42
C TYR A 9 1.93 -25.73 -7.91
N THR A 10 1.32 -26.80 -8.46
CA THR A 10 -0.01 -27.26 -8.05
C THR A 10 -0.03 -27.70 -6.59
N VAL A 11 0.99 -28.44 -6.14
CA VAL A 11 1.12 -28.82 -4.74
C VAL A 11 1.30 -27.57 -3.86
N GLY A 12 2.15 -26.63 -4.26
CA GLY A 12 2.34 -25.37 -3.55
C GLY A 12 1.06 -24.53 -3.46
N PHE A 13 0.26 -24.51 -4.53
CA PHE A 13 -1.04 -23.86 -4.56
C PHE A 13 -2.01 -24.48 -3.56
N TRP A 14 -2.13 -25.81 -3.53
CA TRP A 14 -2.99 -26.50 -2.55
C TRP A 14 -2.56 -26.25 -1.11
N ILE A 15 -1.25 -26.23 -0.84
CA ILE A 15 -0.72 -25.91 0.49
C ILE A 15 -1.08 -24.46 0.87
N ARG A 16 -0.91 -23.50 -0.04
CA ARG A 16 -1.25 -22.09 0.19
C ARG A 16 -2.74 -21.89 0.49
N GLU A 17 -3.62 -22.50 -0.31
CA GLU A 17 -5.08 -22.40 -0.11
C GLU A 17 -5.51 -23.00 1.23
N THR A 18 -4.94 -24.15 1.59
CA THR A 18 -5.18 -24.78 2.89
C THR A 18 -4.70 -23.87 4.03
N GLY A 19 -3.51 -23.28 3.91
CA GLY A 19 -2.98 -22.33 4.89
C GLY A 19 -3.87 -21.10 5.07
N GLN A 20 -4.39 -20.52 3.98
CA GLN A 20 -5.33 -19.40 4.04
C GLN A 20 -6.67 -19.80 4.69
N ALA A 21 -7.15 -21.02 4.44
CA ALA A 21 -8.36 -21.52 5.08
C ALA A 21 -8.18 -21.69 6.60
N LEU A 22 -7.02 -22.19 7.02
CA LEU A 22 -6.66 -22.32 8.44
C LEU A 22 -6.53 -20.96 9.13
N ASP A 23 -5.88 -19.98 8.50
CA ASP A 23 -5.76 -18.60 9.00
C ASP A 23 -7.14 -17.95 9.22
N ARG A 24 -8.03 -18.03 8.21
CA ARG A 24 -9.40 -17.54 8.32
C ARG A 24 -10.19 -18.23 9.43
N LEU A 25 -10.01 -19.54 9.62
CA LEU A 25 -10.65 -20.29 10.70
C LEU A 25 -10.11 -19.83 12.07
N GLY A 26 -8.80 -19.63 12.19
CA GLY A 26 -8.16 -19.06 13.38
C GLY A 26 -8.70 -17.67 13.73
N CYS A 27 -8.77 -16.76 12.76
CA CYS A 27 -9.37 -15.43 12.95
C CYS A 27 -10.83 -15.52 13.41
N ARG A 28 -11.63 -16.43 12.83
CA ARG A 28 -13.02 -16.65 13.24
C ARG A 28 -13.13 -17.17 14.68
N LEU A 29 -12.25 -18.09 15.08
CA LEU A 29 -12.22 -18.61 16.46
C LEU A 29 -11.82 -17.53 17.47
N GLN A 30 -10.96 -16.60 17.09
CA GLN A 30 -10.58 -15.44 17.91
C GLN A 30 -11.68 -14.37 18.03
N GLY A 31 -12.74 -14.43 17.20
CA GLY A 31 -13.88 -13.54 17.30
C GLY A 31 -13.51 -12.07 17.07
N ASN A 32 -13.71 -11.21 18.07
CA ASN A 32 -13.38 -9.77 17.95
C ASN A 32 -11.93 -9.43 18.32
N TYR A 33 -11.13 -10.42 18.73
CA TYR A 33 -9.75 -10.21 19.18
C TYR A 33 -8.71 -10.36 18.05
N TYR A 34 -9.11 -10.81 16.86
CA TYR A 34 -8.15 -10.88 15.75
C TYR A 34 -7.83 -9.46 15.24
N PHE A 35 -6.55 -9.17 15.09
CA PHE A 35 -6.10 -7.96 14.42
C PHE A 35 -5.81 -8.27 12.96
N GLN A 36 -6.59 -7.67 12.06
CA GLN A 36 -6.29 -7.73 10.63
C GLN A 36 -5.51 -6.49 10.24
N GLU A 37 -4.29 -6.70 9.77
CA GLU A 37 -3.45 -5.63 9.27
C GLU A 37 -4.13 -4.96 8.06
N GLN A 38 -4.33 -3.66 8.16
CA GLN A 38 -4.85 -2.86 7.07
C GLN A 38 -3.68 -2.25 6.31
N LEU A 39 -3.64 -2.49 5.00
CA LEU A 39 -2.69 -1.80 4.13
C LEU A 39 -2.93 -0.27 4.22
N SER A 40 -1.83 0.48 4.22
CA SER A 40 -1.86 1.94 4.29
C SER A 40 -2.75 2.53 3.21
N ARG A 41 -3.78 3.27 3.61
CA ARG A 41 -4.65 4.06 2.72
C ARG A 41 -4.10 5.46 2.42
N HIS A 42 -2.89 5.73 2.90
CA HIS A 42 -2.21 7.01 2.78
C HIS A 42 -1.97 7.38 1.31
N ARG A 43 -2.21 8.65 0.98
CA ARG A 43 -1.91 9.21 -0.35
C ARG A 43 -0.92 10.35 -0.19
N THR A 44 0.25 10.19 -0.81
CA THR A 44 1.29 11.22 -0.80
C THR A 44 0.85 12.49 -1.53
N LEU A 45 0.11 12.33 -2.63
CA LEU A 45 -0.49 13.42 -3.40
C LEU A 45 -2.00 13.19 -3.47
N MET A 46 -2.78 14.18 -3.06
CA MET A 46 -4.24 14.11 -3.05
C MET A 46 -4.87 15.39 -3.58
N ASN A 47 -5.78 15.23 -4.54
CA ASN A 47 -6.58 16.33 -5.06
C ASN A 47 -7.75 16.67 -4.12
N VAL A 48 -8.17 17.94 -4.15
CA VAL A 48 -9.35 18.44 -3.46
C VAL A 48 -10.17 19.23 -4.47
N PHE A 49 -11.37 18.72 -4.78
CA PHE A 49 -12.17 19.21 -5.91
C PHE A 49 -11.34 19.24 -7.21
N ASP A 50 -11.30 20.39 -7.87
CA ASP A 50 -10.57 20.62 -9.13
C ASP A 50 -9.11 21.05 -8.92
N LYS A 51 -8.65 21.13 -7.66
CA LYS A 51 -7.27 21.50 -7.31
C LYS A 51 -6.43 20.25 -7.07
N ALA A 52 -5.36 20.11 -7.83
CA ALA A 52 -4.40 19.01 -7.70
C ALA A 52 -2.98 19.56 -7.44
N PRO A 53 -2.20 18.90 -6.58
CA PRO A 53 -0.84 19.34 -6.30
C PRO A 53 0.05 19.15 -7.53
N VAL A 54 0.84 20.17 -7.86
CA VAL A 54 1.81 20.16 -8.96
C VAL A 54 3.20 20.02 -8.38
N VAL A 55 3.88 18.93 -8.71
CA VAL A 55 5.22 18.62 -8.21
C VAL A 55 6.22 18.59 -9.36
N ASP A 56 7.25 19.45 -9.27
CA ASP A 56 8.37 19.42 -10.21
C ASP A 56 9.16 18.10 -10.11
N ARG A 57 9.69 17.60 -11.24
CA ARG A 57 10.46 16.34 -11.27
C ARG A 57 11.75 16.39 -10.46
N GLY A 58 12.31 17.58 -10.25
CA GLY A 58 13.49 17.81 -9.42
C GLY A 58 13.17 18.07 -7.95
N ALA A 59 11.92 17.91 -7.53
CA ALA A 59 11.54 18.00 -6.12
C ALA A 59 11.50 16.63 -5.47
N PHE A 60 11.96 16.55 -4.22
CA PHE A 60 11.85 15.34 -3.40
C PHE A 60 10.56 15.38 -2.58
N VAL A 61 9.76 14.32 -2.66
CA VAL A 61 8.56 14.15 -1.81
C VAL A 61 8.65 12.80 -1.12
N ALA A 62 8.75 12.81 0.21
CA ALA A 62 8.80 11.59 1.00
C ALA A 62 7.47 10.80 0.90
N PRO A 63 7.50 9.45 0.87
CA PRO A 63 6.28 8.63 0.77
C PRO A 63 5.28 8.86 1.90
N SER A 64 5.77 9.18 3.10
CA SER A 64 4.94 9.47 4.29
C SER A 64 4.43 10.90 4.37
N ALA A 65 4.85 11.79 3.47
CA ALA A 65 4.32 13.15 3.41
C ALA A 65 2.90 13.16 2.84
N SER A 66 2.09 14.15 3.20
CA SER A 66 0.78 14.42 2.60
C SER A 66 0.82 15.76 1.90
N VAL A 67 0.55 15.79 0.59
CA VAL A 67 0.45 17.03 -0.20
C VAL A 67 -0.94 17.07 -0.82
N ILE A 68 -1.74 18.03 -0.37
CA ILE A 68 -3.19 18.03 -0.56
C ILE A 68 -3.63 19.37 -1.18
N GLY A 69 -4.47 19.32 -2.21
CA GLY A 69 -5.09 20.50 -2.80
C GLY A 69 -4.16 21.31 -3.72
N ASP A 70 -4.26 22.64 -3.65
CA ASP A 70 -3.59 23.58 -4.55
C ASP A 70 -2.18 23.91 -4.06
N VAL A 71 -1.27 22.96 -4.23
CA VAL A 71 0.15 23.08 -3.81
C VAL A 71 1.05 23.02 -5.03
N GLN A 72 1.94 23.99 -5.17
CA GLN A 72 2.96 24.01 -6.24
C GLN A 72 4.35 23.84 -5.64
N VAL A 73 4.97 22.68 -5.91
CA VAL A 73 6.31 22.33 -5.43
C VAL A 73 7.33 22.62 -6.54
N GLY A 74 8.16 23.63 -6.32
CA GLY A 74 9.19 24.06 -7.27
C GLY A 74 10.41 23.13 -7.33
N ARG A 75 11.17 23.24 -8.42
CA ARG A 75 12.42 22.49 -8.62
C ARG A 75 13.41 22.68 -7.47
N GLY A 76 14.02 21.59 -7.00
CA GLY A 76 14.98 21.61 -5.89
C GLY A 76 14.35 21.72 -4.49
N SER A 77 13.01 21.74 -4.41
CA SER A 77 12.31 21.69 -3.13
C SER A 77 12.32 20.28 -2.55
N SER A 78 12.29 20.17 -1.21
CA SER A 78 12.23 18.88 -0.52
C SER A 78 11.16 18.88 0.55
N ILE A 79 10.27 17.89 0.48
CA ILE A 79 9.20 17.63 1.44
C ILE A 79 9.56 16.33 2.15
N TRP A 80 9.95 16.47 3.41
CA TRP A 80 10.54 15.39 4.20
C TRP A 80 9.46 14.54 4.88
N TYR A 81 9.90 13.46 5.52
CA TYR A 81 9.03 12.45 6.12
C TYR A 81 8.06 13.06 7.13
N GLY A 82 6.78 12.65 7.05
CA GLY A 82 5.73 13.11 7.96
C GLY A 82 5.25 14.54 7.75
N CYS A 83 5.77 15.27 6.75
CA CYS A 83 5.29 16.62 6.43
C CYS A 83 3.85 16.60 5.89
N VAL A 84 3.06 17.61 6.25
CA VAL A 84 1.69 17.80 5.77
C VAL A 84 1.56 19.19 5.15
N LEU A 85 1.28 19.24 3.86
CA LEU A 85 0.92 20.43 3.09
C LEU A 85 -0.56 20.25 2.68
N ARG A 86 -1.43 21.13 3.17
CA ARG A 86 -2.89 21.03 2.98
C ARG A 86 -3.51 22.41 2.79
#